data_AF-A0AAD4GYM3-F1
#
_entry.id   AF-A0AAD4GYM3-F1
#
_cell.length_a   1.000
_cell.length_b   1.000
_cell.length_c   1.000
_cell.angle_alpha   90.00
_cell.angle_beta   90.00
_cell.angle_gamma   90.00
#
_symmetry.space_group_name_H-M   'P 1'
#
loop_
_entity.id
_entity.type
_entity.pdbx_description
1 polymer ?
#
loop_
_entity_poly.entity_id
_entity_poly.type
_entity_poly.pdbx_seq_one_letter_code
_entity_poly.pdbx_strand_id
1 'polypeptide(L)'
;MFHAYSFLPTLLAFIALVLGLLCLFAGTTTNTLVGADLFTLYTPTIGNNTGMHDYYSMYIMGYCEGFLVENAERNLTGCSNRTMLFSFDPARVLANETGNTTSLSDLGWPRSVTDDFHAFNVTTRSMGVFYCIGIGFAGLAIVERLWWVIMKGPRQSVIELSSLLLSFTMLSISSIIATVMDFQFVNLINFHGESSDVTAEYGRTFLGMTWAAVGLLLIGSIASLGVVIR
;
A
#
# COMPACT_ATOMS: atom_id res chain seq x y z
N MET A 1 0.08 -22.82 -31.07
CA MET A 1 1.10 -22.21 -30.18
C MET A 1 1.14 -20.67 -30.26
N PHE A 2 1.15 -20.05 -31.45
CA PHE A 2 1.23 -18.58 -31.60
C PHE A 2 0.03 -17.75 -31.09
N HIS A 3 -1.18 -18.30 -31.03
CA HIS A 3 -2.37 -17.53 -30.60
C HIS A 3 -2.42 -17.28 -29.08
N ALA A 4 -1.95 -18.22 -28.25
CA ALA A 4 -1.96 -18.08 -26.79
C ALA A 4 -0.94 -17.03 -26.30
N TYR A 5 0.20 -16.91 -26.99
CA TYR A 5 1.24 -15.93 -26.65
C TYR A 5 0.79 -14.48 -26.83
N SER A 6 -0.18 -14.24 -27.72
CA SER A 6 -0.67 -12.88 -27.99
C SER A 6 -1.54 -12.29 -26.89
N PHE A 7 -2.17 -13.11 -26.04
CA PHE A 7 -3.01 -12.65 -24.93
C PHE A 7 -2.28 -12.64 -23.57
N LEU A 8 -1.06 -13.18 -23.53
CA LEU A 8 -0.27 -13.26 -22.32
C LEU A 8 -0.01 -11.87 -21.70
N PRO A 9 0.40 -10.82 -22.44
CA PRO A 9 0.63 -9.50 -21.85
C PRO A 9 -0.63 -8.92 -21.19
N THR A 10 -1.78 -9.07 -21.83
CA THR A 10 -3.06 -8.57 -21.32
C THR A 10 -3.51 -9.33 -20.07
N LEU A 11 -3.33 -10.65 -20.04
CA LEU A 11 -3.65 -11.45 -18.86
C LEU A 11 -2.77 -11.06 -17.67
N LEU A 12 -1.46 -10.89 -17.89
CA LEU A 12 -0.54 -10.48 -16.84
C LEU A 12 -0.85 -9.06 -16.34
N ALA A 13 -1.18 -8.13 -17.25
CA ALA A 13 -1.62 -6.78 -16.89
C ALA A 13 -2.93 -6.79 -16.10
N PHE A 14 -3.88 -7.67 -16.44
CA PHE A 14 -5.12 -7.84 -15.68
C PHE A 14 -4.88 -8.36 -14.27
N ILE A 15 -4.02 -9.38 -14.10
CA ILE A 15 -3.68 -9.88 -12.77
C ILE A 15 -2.95 -8.80 -11.97
N ALA A 16 -2.01 -8.08 -12.58
CA ALA A 16 -1.31 -6.97 -11.93
C ALA A 16 -2.26 -5.83 -11.55
N LEU A 17 -3.26 -5.52 -12.38
CA LEU A 17 -4.31 -4.55 -12.07
C LEU A 17 -5.11 -4.99 -10.83
N VAL A 18 -5.53 -6.25 -10.78
CA VAL A 18 -6.26 -6.80 -9.63
C VAL A 18 -5.42 -6.72 -8.36
N LEU A 19 -4.15 -7.16 -8.40
CA LEU A 19 -3.24 -7.05 -7.25
C LEU A 19 -3.04 -5.60 -6.82
N GLY A 20 -2.86 -4.68 -7.78
CA GLY A 20 -2.73 -3.26 -7.48
C GLY A 20 -3.99 -2.70 -6.80
N LEU A 21 -5.18 -3.02 -7.32
CA LEU A 21 -6.44 -2.60 -6.70
C LEU A 21 -6.60 -3.19 -5.29
N LEU A 22 -6.22 -4.45 -5.09
CA LEU A 22 -6.24 -5.08 -3.77
C LEU A 22 -5.31 -4.36 -2.78
N CYS A 23 -4.10 -3.98 -3.19
CA CYS A 23 -3.17 -3.20 -2.38
C CYS A 23 -3.69 -1.77 -2.10
N LEU A 24 -4.30 -1.12 -3.09
CA LEU A 24 -4.81 0.24 -2.96
C LEU A 24 -6.04 0.32 -2.04
N PHE A 25 -6.91 -0.68 -2.11
CA PHE A 25 -8.15 -0.76 -1.32
C PHE A 25 -8.05 -1.68 -0.09
N ALA A 26 -6.86 -2.18 0.23
CA ALA A 26 -6.62 -2.88 1.49
C ALA A 26 -7.01 -1.99 2.68
N GLY A 27 -7.63 -2.56 3.71
CA GLY A 27 -8.08 -1.81 4.87
C GLY A 27 -9.26 -0.86 4.64
N THR A 28 -10.00 -1.01 3.53
CA THR A 28 -11.23 -0.21 3.30
C THR A 28 -12.35 -0.56 4.29
N THR A 29 -12.44 -1.82 4.67
CA THR A 29 -13.40 -2.34 5.67
C THR A 29 -12.68 -3.28 6.61
N THR A 30 -13.30 -3.54 7.77
CA THR A 30 -12.75 -4.43 8.81
C THR A 30 -12.60 -5.89 8.35
N ASN A 31 -13.21 -6.29 7.23
CA ASN A 31 -13.16 -7.66 6.70
C ASN A 31 -12.29 -7.80 5.44
N THR A 32 -11.77 -6.70 4.88
CA THR A 32 -11.05 -6.71 3.60
C THR A 32 -9.55 -6.64 3.80
N LEU A 33 -8.87 -7.76 3.55
CA LEU A 33 -7.40 -7.83 3.45
C LEU A 33 -6.67 -7.21 4.65
N VAL A 34 -7.09 -7.58 5.86
CA VAL A 34 -6.54 -7.04 7.13
C VAL A 34 -5.04 -7.28 7.28
N GLY A 35 -4.50 -8.36 6.69
CA GLY A 35 -3.07 -8.67 6.73
C GLY A 35 -2.26 -8.07 5.57
N ALA A 36 -2.85 -7.21 4.76
CA ALA A 36 -2.21 -6.50 3.64
C ALA A 36 -1.95 -5.03 3.96
N ASP A 37 -1.70 -4.75 5.23
CA ASP A 37 -1.16 -3.49 5.71
C ASP A 37 0.27 -3.28 5.22
N LEU A 38 0.70 -2.02 5.15
CA LEU A 38 2.09 -1.62 4.90
C LEU A 38 2.94 -1.98 6.13
N PHE A 39 2.48 -1.54 7.30
CA PHE A 39 3.01 -1.92 8.60
C PHE A 39 1.91 -1.70 9.65
N THR A 40 2.08 -2.33 10.80
CA THR A 40 1.23 -2.18 11.98
C THR A 40 2.04 -1.58 13.11
N LEU A 41 1.54 -0.52 13.71
CA LEU A 41 2.04 0.10 14.93
C LEU A 41 1.31 -0.49 16.13
N TYR A 42 2.04 -0.81 17.20
CA TYR A 42 1.53 -1.28 18.47
C TYR A 42 1.86 -0.27 19.56
N THR A 43 0.86 0.01 20.39
CA THR A 43 0.91 0.96 21.51
C THR A 43 0.17 0.41 22.74
N PRO A 44 0.45 -0.83 23.21
CA PRO A 44 -0.36 -1.50 24.23
C PRO A 44 -0.31 -0.80 25.60
N THR A 45 0.84 -0.25 25.98
CA THR A 45 1.01 0.48 27.26
C THR A 45 0.28 1.81 27.27
N ILE A 46 0.29 2.51 26.15
CA ILE A 46 -0.37 3.80 25.97
C ILE A 46 -1.88 3.60 25.83
N GLY A 47 -2.34 2.55 25.13
CA GLY A 47 -3.76 2.20 25.01
C GLY A 47 -4.41 1.84 26.36
N ASN A 48 -3.65 1.16 27.22
CA ASN A 48 -4.13 0.71 28.53
C ASN A 48 -4.46 1.89 29.47
N ASN A 49 -5.75 2.09 29.77
CA ASN A 49 -6.34 3.14 30.62
C ASN A 49 -6.53 4.54 30.01
N THR A 50 -6.17 4.75 28.75
CA THR A 50 -6.34 6.06 28.08
C THR A 50 -7.54 6.11 27.12
N GLY A 51 -8.12 4.94 26.82
CA GLY A 51 -9.16 4.79 25.80
C GLY A 51 -8.62 4.74 24.37
N MET A 52 -7.30 4.79 24.18
CA MET A 52 -6.67 4.65 22.86
C MET A 52 -6.61 3.19 22.43
N HIS A 53 -6.63 2.96 21.12
CA HIS A 53 -6.48 1.62 20.54
C HIS A 53 -5.05 1.07 20.75
N ASP A 54 -4.94 -0.25 20.90
CA ASP A 54 -3.67 -0.94 21.18
C ASP A 54 -2.81 -1.12 19.93
N TYR A 55 -3.41 -1.12 18.75
CA TYR A 55 -2.68 -1.19 17.49
C TYR A 55 -3.39 -0.42 16.37
N TYR A 56 -2.58 0.01 15.40
CA TYR A 56 -2.99 0.72 14.19
C TYR A 56 -2.30 0.08 13.00
N SER A 57 -3.06 -0.47 12.06
CA SER A 57 -2.54 -1.04 10.80
C SER A 57 -2.68 -0.01 9.68
N MET A 58 -1.56 0.35 9.04
CA MET A 58 -1.49 1.39 8.02
C MET A 58 -1.65 0.81 6.62
N TYR A 59 -2.43 1.47 5.78
CA TYR A 59 -2.64 1.13 4.37
C TYR A 59 -2.38 2.36 3.48
N ILE A 60 -2.38 2.18 2.16
CA ILE A 60 -2.10 3.28 1.21
C ILE A 60 -3.11 4.44 1.36
N MET A 61 -4.39 4.14 1.56
CA MET A 61 -5.48 5.13 1.55
C MET A 61 -6.10 5.40 2.93
N GLY A 62 -5.59 4.78 4.00
CA GLY A 62 -6.18 4.88 5.33
C GLY A 62 -5.45 4.02 6.35
N TYR A 63 -6.03 3.90 7.53
CA TYR A 63 -5.59 2.99 8.59
C TYR A 63 -6.79 2.30 9.23
N CYS A 64 -6.55 1.15 9.84
CA CYS A 64 -7.52 0.49 10.73
C CYS A 64 -6.94 0.40 12.14
N GLU A 65 -7.81 0.41 13.12
CA GLU A 65 -7.46 0.41 14.54
C GLU A 65 -8.23 -0.70 15.28
N GLY A 66 -7.69 -1.10 16.42
CA GLY A 66 -8.27 -2.19 17.21
C GLY A 66 -7.59 -2.39 18.56
N PHE A 67 -8.12 -3.35 19.31
CA PHE A 67 -7.62 -3.75 20.62
C PHE A 67 -7.02 -5.14 20.58
N LEU A 68 -6.05 -5.39 21.45
CA LEU A 68 -5.49 -6.72 21.64
C LEU A 68 -6.33 -7.46 22.70
N VAL A 69 -6.88 -8.61 22.33
CA VAL A 69 -7.60 -9.49 23.25
C VAL A 69 -6.60 -10.37 24.00
N GLU A 70 -6.99 -10.90 25.16
CA GLU A 70 -6.22 -11.91 25.89
C GLU A 70 -5.76 -13.02 24.92
N ASN A 71 -4.44 -13.24 24.83
CA ASN A 71 -3.69 -14.02 23.80
C ASN A 71 -3.10 -13.23 22.61
N ALA A 72 -3.06 -11.89 22.67
CA ALA A 72 -2.53 -11.03 21.61
C ALA A 72 -3.28 -11.20 20.27
N GLU A 73 -4.55 -11.62 20.32
CA GLU A 73 -5.40 -11.71 19.15
C GLU A 73 -5.94 -10.33 18.80
N ARG A 74 -5.80 -9.93 17.52
CA ARG A 74 -6.18 -8.59 17.04
C ARG A 74 -7.69 -8.50 16.85
N ASN A 75 -8.36 -7.65 17.64
CA ASN A 75 -9.78 -7.35 17.46
C ASN A 75 -9.95 -5.97 16.82
N LEU A 76 -10.29 -5.95 15.53
CA LEU A 76 -10.53 -4.71 14.79
C LEU A 76 -11.80 -4.01 15.27
N THR A 77 -11.70 -2.72 15.56
CA THR A 77 -12.83 -1.89 15.97
C THR A 77 -13.31 -0.97 14.87
N GLY A 78 -12.41 -0.44 14.04
CA GLY A 78 -12.77 0.54 13.03
C GLY A 78 -11.67 0.78 12.00
N CYS A 79 -12.05 1.46 10.92
CA CYS A 79 -11.13 1.95 9.90
C CYS A 79 -11.43 3.42 9.57
N SER A 80 -10.39 4.18 9.29
CA SER A 80 -10.47 5.58 8.91
C SER A 80 -11.14 5.78 7.56
N ASN A 81 -11.65 6.99 7.30
CA ASN A 81 -12.20 7.31 5.99
C ASN A 81 -11.09 7.36 4.91
N ARG A 82 -11.39 6.81 3.73
CA ARG A 82 -10.43 6.68 2.63
C ARG A 82 -10.08 8.03 2.04
N THR A 83 -8.80 8.34 1.95
CA THR A 83 -8.31 9.54 1.27
C THR A 83 -7.16 9.20 0.33
N MET A 84 -7.20 9.72 -0.90
CA MET A 84 -6.25 9.36 -1.97
C MET A 84 -4.81 9.89 -1.73
N LEU A 85 -4.65 10.80 -0.77
CA LEU A 85 -3.38 11.30 -0.27
C LEU A 85 -3.35 11.20 1.26
N PHE A 86 -3.83 10.07 1.76
CA PHE A 86 -3.84 9.79 3.18
C PHE A 86 -2.41 9.85 3.73
N SER A 87 -2.29 10.42 4.91
CA SER A 87 -1.10 10.30 5.72
C SER A 87 -1.49 10.20 7.16
N PHE A 88 -0.97 9.17 7.81
CA PHE A 88 -1.18 8.97 9.23
C PHE A 88 -0.37 10.00 10.00
N ASP A 89 -1.06 10.76 10.86
CA ASP A 89 -0.47 11.69 11.80
C ASP A 89 -0.83 11.22 13.21
N PRO A 90 0.09 10.54 13.92
CA PRO A 90 -0.20 9.99 15.24
C PRO A 90 -0.58 11.09 16.23
N ALA A 91 0.00 12.29 16.11
CA ALA A 91 -0.29 13.37 17.05
C ALA A 91 -1.76 13.80 16.98
N ARG A 92 -2.31 13.85 15.76
CA ARG A 92 -3.71 14.24 15.55
C ARG A 92 -4.69 13.14 15.91
N VAL A 93 -4.38 11.88 15.59
CA VAL A 93 -5.26 10.75 15.88
C VAL A 93 -5.35 10.55 17.39
N LEU A 94 -4.20 10.42 18.07
CA LEU A 94 -4.16 10.19 19.51
C LEU A 94 -4.76 11.35 20.31
N ALA A 95 -4.53 12.61 19.89
CA ALA A 95 -5.14 13.76 20.57
C ALA A 95 -6.66 13.80 20.42
N ASN A 96 -7.20 13.28 19.31
CA ASN A 96 -8.64 13.20 19.11
C ASN A 96 -9.28 12.11 19.98
N GLU A 97 -8.63 10.95 20.10
CA GLU A 97 -9.08 9.85 20.97
C GLU A 97 -9.10 10.24 22.46
N THR A 98 -8.16 11.10 22.89
CA THR A 98 -8.09 11.57 24.29
C THR A 98 -8.98 12.79 24.57
N GLY A 99 -9.84 13.16 23.62
CA GLY A 99 -10.75 14.30 23.74
C GLY A 99 -10.04 15.66 23.77
N ASN A 100 -8.79 15.74 23.31
CA ASN A 100 -7.95 16.94 23.27
C ASN A 100 -7.72 17.58 24.66
N THR A 101 -7.83 16.79 25.73
CA THR A 101 -7.73 17.28 27.11
C THR A 101 -6.35 17.09 27.73
N THR A 102 -5.58 16.11 27.24
CA THR A 102 -4.26 15.75 27.74
C THR A 102 -3.21 15.83 26.62
N SER A 103 -2.01 16.28 26.95
CA SER A 103 -0.93 16.33 25.96
C SER A 103 -0.35 14.93 25.73
N LEU A 104 0.01 14.60 24.48
CA LEU A 104 0.62 13.31 24.16
C LEU A 104 1.88 13.01 24.97
N SER A 105 2.65 14.06 25.31
CA SER A 105 3.84 13.93 26.15
C SER A 105 3.50 13.46 27.57
N ASP A 106 2.34 13.82 28.11
CA ASP A 106 1.89 13.40 29.44
C ASP A 106 1.44 11.92 29.45
N LEU A 107 1.05 11.42 28.28
CA LEU A 107 0.64 10.03 28.06
C LEU A 107 1.83 9.10 27.75
N GLY A 108 3.05 9.62 27.82
CA GLY A 108 4.28 8.86 27.53
C GLY A 108 4.55 8.67 26.04
N TRP A 109 3.90 9.40 25.14
CA TRP A 109 4.16 9.28 23.71
C TRP A 109 5.51 9.92 23.32
N PRO A 110 6.41 9.20 22.63
CA PRO A 110 7.73 9.69 22.25
C PRO A 110 7.65 10.71 21.10
N ARG A 111 8.14 11.94 21.34
CA ARG A 111 8.16 13.02 20.33
C ARG A 111 8.99 12.67 19.09
N SER A 112 10.06 11.90 19.26
CA SER A 112 10.89 11.40 18.15
C SER A 112 10.09 10.59 17.13
N VAL A 113 9.14 9.77 17.59
CA VAL A 113 8.26 9.02 16.70
C VAL A 113 7.34 9.97 15.93
N THR A 114 6.76 10.99 16.58
CA THR A 114 5.96 12.02 15.86
C THR A 114 6.77 12.71 14.75
N ASP A 115 8.03 13.06 15.04
CA ASP A 115 8.91 13.71 14.07
C ASP A 115 9.20 12.78 12.88
N ASP A 116 9.42 11.49 13.12
CA ASP A 116 9.61 10.50 12.04
C ASP A 116 8.36 10.40 11.15
N PHE A 117 7.16 10.45 11.75
CA PHE A 117 5.89 10.43 11.02
C PHE A 117 5.68 11.66 10.13
N HIS A 118 6.38 12.77 10.38
CA HIS A 118 6.35 13.92 9.46
C HIS A 118 7.03 13.57 8.12
N ALA A 119 8.18 12.91 8.15
CA ALA A 119 8.87 12.44 6.94
C ALA A 119 8.07 11.32 6.23
N PHE A 120 7.42 10.46 7.02
CA PHE A 120 6.52 9.42 6.53
C PHE A 120 5.35 10.00 5.72
N ASN A 121 4.73 11.08 6.19
CA ASN A 121 3.56 11.71 5.57
C ASN A 121 3.82 12.08 4.09
N VAL A 122 4.95 12.73 3.82
CA VAL A 122 5.35 13.11 2.45
C VAL A 122 5.59 11.88 1.57
N THR A 123 6.20 10.84 2.14
CA THR A 123 6.60 9.63 1.44
C THR A 123 5.40 8.76 1.06
N THR A 124 4.46 8.54 1.99
CA THR A 124 3.23 7.75 1.75
C THR A 124 2.31 8.42 0.74
N ARG A 125 2.17 9.75 0.78
CA ARG A 125 1.43 10.50 -0.24
C ARG A 125 2.02 10.31 -1.63
N SER A 126 3.35 10.42 -1.74
CA SER A 126 4.05 10.23 -3.00
C SER A 126 3.88 8.79 -3.51
N MET A 127 4.02 7.81 -2.62
CA MET A 127 3.78 6.40 -2.92
C MET A 127 2.38 6.17 -3.50
N GLY A 128 1.34 6.71 -2.85
CA GLY A 128 -0.06 6.62 -3.29
C GLY A 128 -0.28 7.20 -4.69
N VAL A 129 0.33 8.35 -5.01
CA VAL A 129 0.26 8.96 -6.36
C VAL A 129 0.85 8.03 -7.41
N PHE A 130 2.08 7.52 -7.20
CA PHE A 130 2.70 6.58 -8.13
C PHE A 130 1.90 5.28 -8.27
N TYR A 131 1.29 4.81 -7.18
CA TYR A 131 0.44 3.62 -7.17
C TYR A 131 -0.80 3.81 -8.07
N CYS A 132 -1.51 4.94 -7.91
CA CYS A 132 -2.68 5.30 -8.70
C CYS A 132 -2.37 5.45 -10.19
N ILE A 133 -1.26 6.14 -10.53
CA ILE A 133 -0.83 6.31 -11.92
C ILE A 133 -0.49 4.94 -12.54
N GLY A 134 0.25 4.10 -11.81
CA GLY A 134 0.64 2.77 -12.26
C GLY A 134 -0.55 1.86 -12.55
N ILE A 135 -1.53 1.79 -11.63
CA ILE A 135 -2.80 1.08 -11.84
C ILE A 135 -3.58 1.66 -13.03
N GLY A 136 -3.63 2.99 -13.14
CA GLY A 136 -4.33 3.67 -14.24
C GLY A 136 -3.79 3.26 -15.61
N PHE A 137 -2.46 3.22 -15.78
CA PHE A 137 -1.84 2.76 -17.03
C PHE A 137 -2.01 1.25 -17.26
N ALA A 138 -2.02 0.42 -16.22
CA ALA A 138 -2.34 -1.01 -16.36
C ALA A 138 -3.77 -1.20 -16.89
N GLY A 139 -4.73 -0.45 -16.35
CA GLY A 139 -6.12 -0.44 -16.81
C GLY A 139 -6.24 0.08 -18.24
N LEU A 140 -5.53 1.16 -18.58
CA LEU A 140 -5.50 1.73 -19.92
C LEU A 140 -5.00 0.72 -20.96
N ALA A 141 -3.92 -0.01 -20.66
CA ALA A 141 -3.39 -1.05 -21.55
C ALA A 141 -4.44 -2.14 -21.88
N ILE A 142 -5.29 -2.50 -20.93
CA ILE A 142 -6.38 -3.47 -21.12
C ILE A 142 -7.49 -2.89 -22.00
N VAL A 143 -7.84 -1.62 -21.80
CA VAL A 143 -8.85 -0.93 -22.63
C VAL A 143 -8.37 -0.76 -24.07
N GLU A 144 -7.11 -0.35 -24.25
CA GLU A 144 -6.45 -0.27 -25.56
C GLU A 144 -6.49 -1.62 -26.27
N ARG A 145 -6.22 -2.72 -25.54
CA ARG A 145 -6.31 -4.07 -26.09
C ARG A 145 -7.71 -4.39 -26.60
N LEU A 146 -8.73 -4.15 -25.77
CA LEU A 146 -10.10 -4.45 -26.10
C LEU A 146 -10.56 -3.65 -27.32
N TRP A 147 -10.16 -2.38 -27.41
CA TRP A 147 -10.43 -1.52 -28.55
C TRP A 147 -9.86 -2.07 -29.86
N TRP A 148 -8.59 -2.50 -29.85
CA TRP A 148 -7.94 -3.07 -31.03
C TRP A 148 -8.54 -4.41 -31.44
N VAL A 149 -9.00 -5.22 -30.50
CA VAL A 149 -9.73 -6.47 -30.80
C VAL A 149 -11.03 -6.19 -31.56
N ILE A 150 -11.79 -5.16 -31.16
CA ILE A 150 -13.04 -4.76 -31.84
C ILE A 150 -12.75 -4.22 -33.25
N MET A 151 -11.71 -3.38 -33.39
CA MET A 151 -11.34 -2.77 -34.66
C MET A 151 -10.56 -3.71 -35.60
N LYS A 152 -10.37 -5.00 -35.24
CA LYS A 152 -9.53 -5.96 -35.97
C LYS A 152 -8.11 -5.44 -36.26
N GLY A 153 -7.53 -4.76 -35.27
CA GLY A 153 -6.21 -4.16 -35.33
C GLY A 153 -5.05 -5.15 -35.20
N PRO A 154 -3.82 -4.64 -35.01
CA PRO A 154 -2.64 -5.48 -34.86
C PRO A 154 -2.69 -6.33 -33.58
N ARG A 155 -1.91 -7.43 -33.56
CA ARG A 155 -1.82 -8.34 -32.41
C ARG A 155 -1.17 -7.74 -31.17
N GLN A 156 -0.45 -6.64 -31.29
CA GLN A 156 0.09 -5.83 -30.20
C GLN A 156 0.42 -4.45 -30.78
N SER A 157 0.13 -3.37 -30.06
CA SER A 157 0.45 -2.01 -30.50
C SER A 157 1.60 -1.42 -29.70
N VAL A 158 2.37 -0.50 -30.31
CA VAL A 158 3.41 0.27 -29.62
C VAL A 158 2.82 1.10 -28.48
N ILE A 159 1.59 1.57 -28.64
CA ILE A 159 0.85 2.32 -27.62
C ILE A 159 0.60 1.43 -26.39
N GLU A 160 0.07 0.21 -26.58
CA GLU A 160 -0.16 -0.76 -25.50
C GLU A 160 1.15 -1.11 -24.78
N LEU A 161 2.25 -1.30 -25.52
CA LEU A 161 3.57 -1.52 -24.94
C LEU A 161 4.04 -0.32 -24.09
N SER A 162 3.82 0.91 -24.56
CA SER A 162 4.20 2.12 -23.82
C SER A 162 3.41 2.27 -22.52
N SER A 163 2.11 1.96 -22.54
CA SER A 163 1.25 1.94 -21.35
C SER A 163 1.71 0.89 -20.33
N LEU A 164 2.09 -0.31 -20.79
CA LEU A 164 2.63 -1.37 -19.92
C LEU A 164 3.97 -0.96 -19.26
N LEU A 165 4.89 -0.37 -20.03
CA LEU A 165 6.18 0.09 -19.50
C LEU A 165 6.00 1.23 -18.49
N LEU A 166 5.10 2.17 -18.77
CA LEU A 166 4.80 3.25 -17.85
C LEU A 166 4.14 2.74 -16.56
N SER A 167 3.21 1.79 -16.67
CA SER A 167 2.64 1.10 -15.51
C SER A 167 3.71 0.39 -14.68
N PHE A 168 4.60 -0.37 -15.33
CA PHE A 168 5.71 -1.08 -14.68
C PHE A 168 6.62 -0.12 -13.91
N THR A 169 7.05 0.97 -14.53
CA THR A 169 7.95 1.94 -13.88
C THR A 169 7.30 2.61 -12.67
N MET A 170 6.05 3.04 -12.78
CA MET A 170 5.33 3.71 -11.70
C MET A 170 5.07 2.78 -10.51
N LEU A 171 4.62 1.53 -10.76
CA LEU A 171 4.43 0.55 -9.68
C LEU A 171 5.75 0.07 -9.08
N SER A 172 6.84 0.04 -9.86
CA SER A 172 8.18 -0.25 -9.33
C SER A 172 8.65 0.83 -8.36
N ILE A 173 8.52 2.11 -8.74
CA ILE A 173 8.85 3.23 -7.85
C ILE A 173 8.02 3.14 -6.56
N SER A 174 6.71 2.90 -6.68
CA SER A 174 5.84 2.79 -5.52
C SER A 174 6.20 1.60 -4.61
N SER A 175 6.53 0.44 -5.19
CA SER A 175 6.96 -0.75 -4.45
C SER A 175 8.32 -0.57 -3.77
N ILE A 176 9.24 0.19 -4.38
CA ILE A 176 10.51 0.57 -3.75
C ILE A 176 10.25 1.45 -2.53
N ILE A 177 9.38 2.46 -2.66
CA ILE A 177 9.02 3.34 -1.53
C ILE A 177 8.42 2.52 -0.40
N ALA A 178 7.45 1.63 -0.69
CA ALA A 178 6.87 0.75 0.31
C ALA A 178 7.93 -0.12 1.01
N THR A 179 8.88 -0.68 0.26
CA THR A 179 9.98 -1.47 0.81
C THR A 179 10.85 -0.65 1.77
N VAL A 180 11.11 0.62 1.45
CA VAL A 180 11.86 1.53 2.35
C VAL A 180 11.05 1.80 3.62
N MET A 181 9.74 1.99 3.53
CA MET A 181 8.89 2.20 4.71
C MET A 181 8.87 0.97 5.60
N ASP A 182 8.63 -0.20 5.02
CA ASP A 182 8.48 -1.45 5.76
C ASP A 182 9.75 -1.88 6.48
N PHE A 183 10.93 -1.56 5.95
CA PHE A 183 12.18 -1.91 6.61
C PHE A 183 12.82 -0.75 7.36
N GLN A 184 13.01 0.41 6.73
CA GLN A 184 13.76 1.52 7.34
C GLN A 184 12.90 2.28 8.34
N PHE A 185 11.67 2.62 7.96
CA PHE A 185 10.79 3.41 8.83
C PHE A 185 10.30 2.59 10.03
N VAL A 186 9.96 1.31 9.83
CA VAL A 186 9.62 0.39 10.94
C VAL A 186 10.79 0.22 11.93
N ASN A 187 12.02 0.05 11.44
CA ASN A 187 13.19 -0.03 12.32
C ASN A 187 13.43 1.27 13.09
N LEU A 188 13.20 2.42 12.45
CA LEU A 188 13.33 3.73 13.08
C LEU A 188 12.29 3.92 14.20
N ILE A 189 11.02 3.53 13.95
CA ILE A 189 9.98 3.53 14.98
C ILE A 189 10.37 2.63 16.14
N ASN A 190 10.81 1.41 15.88
CA ASN A 190 11.21 0.47 16.93
C ASN A 190 12.38 1.02 17.78
N PHE A 191 13.33 1.70 17.15
CA PHE A 191 14.47 2.31 17.83
C PHE A 191 14.05 3.51 18.72
N HIS A 192 13.19 4.40 18.21
CA HIS A 192 12.73 5.57 18.96
C HIS A 192 11.58 5.27 19.95
N GLY A 193 10.85 4.18 19.72
CA GLY A 193 9.67 3.76 20.50
C GLY A 193 9.99 2.84 21.69
N GLU A 194 11.19 2.27 21.77
CA GLU A 194 11.61 1.32 22.81
C GLU A 194 11.36 1.84 24.24
N SER A 195 11.60 3.13 24.48
CA SER A 195 11.41 3.75 25.79
C SER A 195 9.95 3.82 26.27
N SER A 196 9.00 3.71 25.34
CA SER A 196 7.56 3.92 25.57
C SER A 196 6.74 2.68 25.21
N ASP A 197 7.40 1.54 24.97
CA ASP A 197 6.79 0.28 24.51
C ASP A 197 5.95 0.46 23.21
N VAL A 198 6.42 1.36 22.34
CA VAL A 198 5.85 1.57 21.01
C VAL A 198 6.67 0.75 20.02
N THR A 199 6.02 -0.19 19.34
CA THR A 199 6.69 -1.07 18.36
C THR A 199 5.95 -1.08 17.03
N ALA A 200 6.64 -1.41 15.95
CA ALA A 200 6.09 -1.52 14.62
C ALA A 200 6.51 -2.86 13.97
N GLU A 201 5.60 -3.44 13.20
CA GLU A 201 5.78 -4.67 12.45
C GLU A 201 5.43 -4.45 10.98
N TYR A 202 6.27 -4.92 10.07
CA TYR A 202 6.08 -4.70 8.64
C TYR A 202 5.13 -5.70 7.97
N GLY A 203 4.48 -5.25 6.91
CA GLY A 203 3.43 -5.95 6.18
C GLY A 203 3.95 -6.88 5.09
N ARG A 204 4.26 -8.12 5.45
CA ARG A 204 4.78 -9.14 4.50
C ARG A 204 3.86 -9.40 3.30
N THR A 205 2.54 -9.43 3.52
CA THR A 205 1.57 -9.74 2.46
C THR A 205 1.53 -8.62 1.43
N PHE A 206 1.56 -7.36 1.87
CA PHE A 206 1.57 -6.20 1.00
C PHE A 206 2.81 -6.19 0.09
N LEU A 207 4.00 -6.39 0.67
CA LEU A 207 5.25 -6.51 -0.08
C LEU A 207 5.19 -7.61 -1.14
N GLY A 208 4.68 -8.78 -0.76
CA GLY A 208 4.51 -9.90 -1.69
C GLY A 208 3.61 -9.56 -2.87
N MET A 209 2.46 -8.93 -2.62
CA MET A 209 1.50 -8.56 -3.67
C MET A 209 2.01 -7.44 -4.57
N THR A 210 2.63 -6.39 -4.02
CA THR A 210 3.12 -5.27 -4.82
C THR A 210 4.29 -5.68 -5.73
N TRP A 211 5.23 -6.47 -5.23
CA TRP A 211 6.33 -7.00 -6.04
C TRP A 211 5.86 -8.05 -7.05
N ALA A 212 4.84 -8.85 -6.73
CA ALA A 212 4.21 -9.75 -7.69
C ALA A 212 3.58 -8.96 -8.86
N ALA A 213 2.86 -7.87 -8.59
CA ALA A 213 2.31 -7.00 -9.62
C ALA A 213 3.39 -6.40 -10.53
N VAL A 214 4.50 -5.92 -9.94
CA VAL A 214 5.67 -5.41 -10.68
C VAL A 214 6.28 -6.51 -11.57
N GLY A 215 6.47 -7.71 -11.03
CA GLY A 215 7.01 -8.85 -11.79
C GLY A 215 6.12 -9.26 -12.97
N LEU A 216 4.79 -9.30 -12.76
CA LEU A 216 3.82 -9.60 -13.82
C LEU A 216 3.88 -8.56 -14.95
N LEU A 217 3.97 -7.26 -14.61
CA LEU A 217 4.08 -6.19 -15.59
C LEU A 217 5.41 -6.23 -16.35
N LEU A 218 6.51 -6.61 -15.69
CA LEU A 218 7.80 -6.81 -16.35
C LEU A 218 7.72 -7.93 -17.39
N ILE A 219 7.21 -9.10 -17.00
CA ILE A 219 7.06 -10.26 -17.89
C ILE A 219 6.10 -9.91 -19.04
N GLY A 220 4.98 -9.23 -18.76
CA GLY A 220 4.03 -8.76 -19.76
C GLY A 220 4.65 -7.78 -20.74
N SER A 221 5.47 -6.85 -20.26
CA SER A 221 6.19 -5.88 -21.10
C SER A 221 7.20 -6.56 -22.04
N ILE A 222 7.96 -7.53 -21.53
CA ILE A 222 8.93 -8.31 -22.33
C ILE A 222 8.21 -9.12 -23.40
N ALA A 223 7.12 -9.80 -23.04
CA ALA A 223 6.31 -10.58 -24.00
C ALA A 223 5.70 -9.68 -25.08
N SER A 224 5.16 -8.52 -24.69
CA SER A 224 4.63 -7.50 -25.61
C SER A 224 5.70 -7.01 -26.59
N LEU A 225 6.90 -6.70 -26.10
CA LEU A 225 8.03 -6.27 -26.92
C LEU A 225 8.40 -7.33 -27.97
N GLY A 226 8.44 -8.61 -27.58
CA GLY A 226 8.72 -9.72 -28.50
C GLY A 226 7.68 -9.89 -29.62
N VAL A 227 6.42 -9.52 -29.36
CA VAL A 227 5.35 -9.54 -30.39
C VAL A 227 5.42 -8.30 -31.28
N VAL A 228 5.77 -7.12 -30.75
CA VAL A 228 5.86 -5.88 -31.53
C VAL A 228 7.04 -5.89 -32.51
N ILE A 229 8.16 -6.52 -32.14
CA ILE A 229 9.36 -6.61 -33.00
C ILE A 229 9.20 -7.63 -34.14
N ARG A 230 8.24 -8.57 -34.02
CA ARG A 230 8.06 -9.70 -34.95
C ARG A 230 6.96 -9.46 -35.97
#